data_AF-A0A964XAE5-F1
#
_entry.id   AF-A0A964XAE5-F1
#
_cell.length_a   1.000
_cell.length_b   1.000
_cell.length_c   1.000
_cell.angle_alpha   90.00
_cell.angle_beta   90.00
_cell.angle_gamma   90.00
#
_symmetry.space_group_name_H-M   'P 1'
#
loop_
_entity.id
_entity.type
_entity.pdbx_description
1 polymer ?
#
loop_
_entity_poly.entity_id
_entity_poly.type
_entity_poly.pdbx_seq_one_letter_code
_entity_poly.pdbx_strand_id
1 'polypeptide(L)'
;MPGDDPSPNKHLIALLRDHDVPCPGCGYNLRGLSAARCPECGREVTFPSLTSPRVRIAWWWIFGLLALSACLVESALKWQNLVVRGRPFFGPVHDYYPDWWPDTWPMRVRMVLSYAWWLSIPVLIMCWVTFRRQLQRWPGWVRWVLTAILIGLTVLGFRRYQFWWYRWVDPQGWSGRWDLFHAW
;
A
#
# COMPACT_ATOMS: atom_id res chain seq x y z
N MET A 1 17.43 -19.73 -54.59
CA MET A 1 17.50 -20.19 -53.19
C MET A 1 16.33 -19.54 -52.46
N PRO A 2 15.38 -20.32 -51.91
CA PRO A 2 14.32 -19.75 -51.09
C PRO A 2 14.99 -19.02 -49.92
N GLY A 3 14.70 -17.72 -49.79
CA GLY A 3 15.20 -16.90 -48.70
C GLY A 3 14.61 -17.42 -47.40
N ASP A 4 15.39 -18.21 -46.68
CA ASP A 4 15.19 -18.44 -45.25
C ASP A 4 15.45 -17.11 -44.56
N ASP A 5 14.41 -16.27 -44.48
CA ASP A 5 14.40 -15.17 -43.53
C ASP A 5 14.27 -15.82 -42.15
N PRO A 6 15.32 -15.85 -41.31
CA PRO A 6 15.24 -16.48 -40.02
C PRO A 6 14.34 -15.62 -39.15
N SER A 7 13.04 -15.92 -39.16
CA SER A 7 12.08 -15.23 -38.30
C SER A 7 12.68 -15.18 -36.89
N PRO A 8 12.89 -13.99 -36.30
CA PRO A 8 13.63 -13.81 -35.05
C PRO A 8 13.16 -14.72 -33.91
N ASN A 9 11.91 -15.17 -33.98
CA ASN A 9 11.26 -16.07 -33.04
C ASN A 9 11.83 -17.51 -33.03
N LYS A 10 12.36 -18.03 -34.15
CA LYS A 10 12.91 -19.40 -34.20
C LYS A 10 14.15 -19.56 -33.33
N HIS A 11 15.08 -18.61 -33.40
CA HIS A 11 16.29 -18.61 -32.58
C HIS A 11 15.98 -18.43 -31.09
N LEU A 12 14.98 -17.62 -30.77
CA LEU A 12 14.49 -17.44 -29.41
C LEU A 12 13.95 -18.75 -28.83
N ILE A 13 13.10 -19.44 -29.60
CA ILE A 13 12.52 -20.73 -29.20
C ILE A 13 13.62 -21.79 -29.00
N ALA A 14 14.61 -21.85 -29.89
CA ALA A 14 15.74 -22.75 -29.75
C ALA A 14 16.55 -22.49 -28.48
N LEU A 15 16.85 -21.21 -28.17
CA LEU A 15 17.54 -20.83 -26.93
C LEU A 15 16.74 -21.25 -25.68
N LEU A 16 15.45 -20.95 -25.67
CA LEU A 16 14.54 -21.27 -24.56
C LEU A 16 14.27 -22.76 -24.38
N ARG A 17 14.64 -23.62 -25.34
CA ARG A 17 14.47 -25.08 -25.19
C ARG A 17 15.31 -25.63 -24.04
N ASP A 18 16.54 -25.14 -23.93
CA ASP A 18 17.55 -25.70 -23.03
C ASP A 18 17.88 -24.77 -21.85
N HIS A 19 17.30 -23.55 -21.82
CA HIS A 19 17.59 -22.53 -20.81
C HIS A 19 16.37 -22.19 -19.97
N ASP A 20 16.55 -22.19 -18.66
CA ASP A 20 15.54 -21.70 -17.71
C ASP A 20 15.55 -20.17 -17.69
N VAL A 21 14.59 -19.55 -18.39
CA VAL A 21 14.45 -18.09 -18.44
C VAL A 21 13.08 -17.69 -17.90
N PRO A 22 12.99 -16.95 -16.77
CA PRO A 22 11.71 -16.54 -16.22
C PRO A 22 11.05 -15.45 -17.08
N CYS A 23 9.75 -15.62 -17.36
CA CYS A 23 8.97 -14.71 -18.18
C CYS A 23 8.98 -13.27 -17.68
N PRO A 24 9.14 -12.29 -18.60
CA PRO A 24 8.64 -10.92 -18.59
C PRO A 24 7.84 -10.45 -17.38
N GLY A 25 6.59 -10.90 -17.45
CA GLY A 25 5.46 -10.36 -16.72
C GLY A 25 5.06 -11.21 -15.53
N CYS A 26 5.06 -12.54 -15.66
CA CYS A 26 4.57 -13.43 -14.59
C CYS A 26 5.69 -14.19 -13.86
N GLY A 27 6.91 -14.24 -14.40
CA GLY A 27 8.02 -15.03 -13.84
C GLY A 27 7.93 -16.53 -14.09
N TYR A 28 6.96 -17.02 -14.87
CA TYR A 28 6.88 -18.43 -15.28
C TYR A 28 8.12 -18.84 -16.08
N ASN A 29 8.63 -20.04 -15.85
CA ASN A 29 9.79 -20.54 -16.58
C ASN A 29 9.43 -20.77 -18.06
N LEU A 30 10.11 -20.06 -18.97
CA LEU A 30 9.87 -20.16 -20.40
C LEU A 30 10.55 -21.35 -21.06
N ARG A 31 11.13 -22.27 -20.26
CA ARG A 31 11.77 -23.47 -20.79
C ARG A 31 10.82 -24.30 -21.64
N GLY A 32 11.27 -24.67 -22.84
CA GLY A 32 10.54 -25.55 -23.73
C GLY A 32 9.33 -24.93 -24.43
N LEU A 33 9.23 -23.59 -24.52
CA LEU A 33 8.13 -22.96 -25.26
C LEU A 33 8.15 -23.32 -26.74
N SER A 34 6.98 -23.66 -27.29
CA SER A 34 6.77 -23.92 -28.72
C SER A 34 6.42 -22.67 -29.53
N ALA A 35 6.05 -21.57 -28.87
CA ALA A 35 5.67 -20.30 -29.49
C ALA A 35 6.36 -19.13 -28.77
N ALA A 36 6.50 -17.98 -29.41
CA ALA A 36 7.04 -16.78 -28.78
C ALA A 36 6.02 -16.07 -27.87
N ARG A 37 5.23 -16.81 -27.08
CA ARG A 37 4.16 -16.26 -26.24
C ARG A 37 4.00 -17.07 -24.96
N CYS A 38 4.09 -16.39 -23.81
CA CYS A 38 4.02 -17.05 -22.51
C CYS A 38 2.63 -17.69 -22.28
N PRO A 39 2.55 -18.98 -21.88
CA PRO A 39 1.28 -19.66 -21.65
C PRO A 39 0.49 -19.11 -20.46
N GLU A 40 1.19 -18.56 -19.45
CA GLU A 40 0.58 -18.06 -18.22
C GLU A 40 0.01 -16.64 -18.35
N CYS A 41 0.70 -15.75 -19.06
CA CYS A 41 0.30 -14.33 -19.14
C CYS A 41 -0.07 -13.86 -20.55
N GLY A 42 0.07 -14.73 -21.57
CA GLY A 42 -0.25 -14.40 -22.96
C GLY A 42 0.68 -13.36 -23.61
N ARG A 43 1.72 -12.89 -22.90
CA ARG A 43 2.64 -11.87 -23.39
C ARG A 43 3.58 -12.45 -24.43
N GLU A 44 3.76 -11.70 -25.52
CA GLU A 44 4.76 -12.00 -26.53
C GLU A 44 6.18 -11.85 -25.97
N VAL A 45 7.02 -12.85 -26.24
CA VAL A 45 8.41 -12.91 -25.77
C VAL A 45 9.30 -12.54 -26.93
N THR A 46 10.10 -11.49 -26.76
CA THR A 46 11.10 -11.06 -27.73
C THR A 46 12.48 -11.01 -27.08
N PHE A 47 13.56 -11.16 -27.85
CA PHE A 47 14.93 -11.05 -27.31
C PHE A 47 15.16 -9.79 -26.46
N PRO A 48 14.75 -8.57 -26.90
CA PRO A 48 14.90 -7.36 -26.09
C PRO A 48 14.16 -7.43 -24.75
N SER A 49 13.03 -8.15 -24.70
CA SER A 49 12.27 -8.32 -23.45
C SER A 49 12.97 -9.22 -22.43
N LEU A 50 13.86 -10.12 -22.88
CA LEU A 50 14.64 -11.02 -22.03
C LEU A 50 15.94 -10.37 -21.54
N THR A 51 16.61 -9.59 -22.39
CA THR A 51 17.91 -8.97 -22.06
C THR A 51 17.80 -7.68 -21.28
N SER A 52 16.64 -7.01 -21.22
CA SER A 52 16.51 -5.83 -20.38
C SER A 52 16.74 -6.23 -18.91
N PRO A 53 17.82 -5.77 -18.25
CA PRO A 53 18.06 -6.09 -16.85
C PRO A 53 16.86 -5.58 -16.06
N ARG A 54 16.10 -6.50 -15.45
CA ARG A 54 14.91 -6.15 -14.65
C ARG A 54 15.34 -5.56 -13.32
N VAL A 55 15.93 -4.38 -13.38
CA VAL A 55 15.84 -3.41 -12.28
C VAL A 55 14.70 -2.45 -12.58
N ARG A 56 13.59 -2.95 -13.13
CA ARG A 56 12.29 -2.34 -12.81
C ARG A 56 11.97 -2.75 -11.38
N ILE A 57 12.72 -2.17 -10.43
CA ILE A 57 12.11 -1.81 -9.15
C ILE A 57 10.96 -0.94 -9.56
N ALA A 58 9.81 -1.58 -9.69
CA ALA A 58 8.68 -0.93 -10.29
C ALA A 58 8.32 0.18 -9.31
N TRP A 59 8.36 1.44 -9.73
CA TRP A 59 8.32 2.61 -8.84
C TRP A 59 7.24 2.51 -7.74
N TRP A 60 6.13 1.83 -8.01
CA TRP A 60 5.10 1.50 -7.03
C TRP A 60 5.56 0.68 -5.81
N TRP A 61 6.61 -0.17 -5.92
CA TRP A 61 7.27 -0.83 -4.80
C TRP A 61 8.04 0.15 -3.92
N ILE A 62 8.77 1.10 -4.50
CA ILE A 62 9.46 2.15 -3.75
C ILE A 62 8.41 3.01 -3.03
N PHE A 63 7.35 3.41 -3.72
CA PHE A 63 6.25 4.15 -3.10
C PHE A 63 5.52 3.34 -2.02
N GLY A 64 5.30 2.04 -2.22
CA GLY A 64 4.70 1.17 -1.22
C GLY A 64 5.57 1.02 0.03
N LEU A 65 6.89 0.86 -0.14
CA LEU A 65 7.85 0.80 0.97
C LEU A 65 7.98 2.13 1.71
N LEU A 66 7.98 3.26 0.99
CA LEU A 66 7.96 4.60 1.59
C LEU A 66 6.67 4.86 2.36
N ALA A 67 5.52 4.45 1.83
CA ALA A 67 4.24 4.58 2.53
C ALA A 67 4.19 3.69 3.80
N LEU A 68 4.71 2.47 3.70
CA LEU A 68 4.84 1.55 4.84
C LEU A 68 5.77 2.13 5.91
N SER A 69 6.94 2.65 5.52
CA SER A 69 7.89 3.23 6.48
C SER A 69 7.30 4.45 7.19
N ALA A 70 6.61 5.33 6.45
CA ALA A 70 5.92 6.48 7.05
C ALA A 70 4.82 6.03 8.04
N CYS A 71 3.99 5.03 7.67
CA CYS A 71 2.95 4.51 8.56
C CYS A 71 3.53 3.85 9.83
N LEU A 72 4.62 3.08 9.69
CA LEU A 72 5.27 2.42 10.82
C LEU A 72 5.91 3.42 11.77
N VAL A 73 6.58 4.46 11.26
CA VAL A 73 7.19 5.52 12.08
C VAL A 73 6.11 6.29 12.85
N GLU A 74 5.01 6.67 12.21
CA GLU A 74 3.91 7.33 12.92
C GLU A 74 3.27 6.44 13.99
N SER A 75 3.04 5.17 13.65
CA SER A 75 2.45 4.20 14.59
C SER A 75 3.37 3.98 15.77
N ALA A 76 4.68 3.86 15.54
CA ALA A 76 5.71 3.69 16.57
C ALA A 76 5.82 4.93 17.45
N LEU A 77 5.85 6.15 16.90
CA LEU A 77 5.90 7.39 17.69
C LEU A 77 4.66 7.55 18.57
N LYS A 78 3.47 7.17 18.08
CA LYS A 78 2.24 7.17 18.87
C LYS A 78 2.29 6.13 19.99
N TRP A 79 2.80 4.92 19.70
CA TRP A 79 3.00 3.87 20.72
C TRP A 79 4.06 4.26 21.75
N GLN A 80 5.17 4.85 21.32
CA GLN A 80 6.27 5.27 22.19
C GLN A 80 5.84 6.44 23.09
N ASN A 81 4.99 7.34 22.60
CA ASN A 81 4.33 8.34 23.44
C ASN A 81 3.36 7.71 24.46
N LEU A 82 2.66 6.64 24.09
CA LEU A 82 1.78 5.90 24.99
C LEU A 82 2.56 5.16 26.10
N VAL A 83 3.72 4.59 25.79
CA VAL A 83 4.46 3.71 26.71
C VAL A 83 5.59 4.41 27.44
N VAL A 84 6.52 5.05 26.71
CA VAL A 84 7.80 5.53 27.27
C VAL A 84 7.59 6.78 28.08
N ARG A 85 6.67 7.65 27.68
CA ARG A 85 6.48 8.89 28.41
C ARG A 85 5.84 8.69 29.76
N GLY A 86 5.23 7.52 30.09
CA GLY A 86 4.64 7.24 31.41
C GLY A 86 3.59 8.25 31.89
N ARG A 87 3.40 9.33 31.13
CA ARG A 87 2.22 10.14 30.97
C ARG A 87 1.38 9.27 30.06
N PRO A 88 0.48 8.44 30.60
CA PRO A 88 -0.69 8.18 29.80
C PRO A 88 -1.18 9.58 29.36
N PHE A 89 -1.44 9.77 28.06
CA PHE A 89 -2.21 10.95 27.61
C PHE A 89 -3.59 10.99 28.33
N PHE A 90 -3.87 9.90 29.03
CA PHE A 90 -4.83 9.56 30.05
C PHE A 90 -4.17 9.44 31.45
N GLY A 91 -3.46 10.47 31.96
CA GLY A 91 -3.11 10.58 33.41
C GLY A 91 -4.32 10.06 34.18
N PRO A 92 -4.17 9.04 35.07
CA PRO A 92 -5.25 8.11 35.47
C PRO A 92 -6.57 8.78 35.21
N VAL A 93 -7.22 8.48 34.08
CA VAL A 93 -8.26 9.36 33.47
C VAL A 93 -9.14 9.94 34.56
N HIS A 94 -9.54 9.11 35.50
CA HIS A 94 -10.24 9.50 36.71
C HIS A 94 -9.80 10.78 37.47
N ASP A 95 -8.51 11.14 37.50
CA ASP A 95 -7.95 12.18 38.35
C ASP A 95 -7.88 13.56 37.69
N TYR A 96 -7.71 13.63 36.36
CA TYR A 96 -7.66 14.94 35.66
C TYR A 96 -9.02 15.40 35.13
N TYR A 97 -9.93 14.46 34.89
CA TYR A 97 -11.37 14.73 34.86
C TYR A 97 -12.09 13.49 35.46
N PRO A 98 -13.06 13.56 36.36
CA PRO A 98 -13.74 12.32 36.81
C PRO A 98 -14.79 11.83 35.80
N ASP A 99 -15.29 12.73 34.95
CA ASP A 99 -16.56 12.53 34.21
C ASP A 99 -16.38 12.24 32.70
N TRP A 100 -15.15 12.33 32.21
CA TRP A 100 -14.75 12.17 30.80
C TRP A 100 -14.45 10.75 30.33
N TRP A 101 -14.48 9.71 31.18
CA TRP A 101 -14.59 8.36 30.60
C TRP A 101 -15.97 8.35 29.95
N PRO A 102 -16.07 8.29 28.62
CA PRO A 102 -17.36 8.49 27.99
C PRO A 102 -18.23 7.29 28.36
N ASP A 103 -19.15 7.51 29.29
CA ASP A 103 -20.21 6.55 29.62
C ASP A 103 -21.14 6.35 28.44
N THR A 104 -21.04 7.23 27.45
CA THR A 104 -21.68 7.01 26.17
C THR A 104 -20.88 5.98 25.36
N TRP A 105 -21.45 4.77 25.29
CA TRP A 105 -21.13 3.68 24.37
C TRP A 105 -20.59 4.12 22.98
N PRO A 106 -21.14 5.16 22.30
CA PRO A 106 -20.67 5.59 20.99
C PRO A 106 -19.18 5.97 20.94
N MET A 107 -18.62 6.49 22.02
CA MET A 107 -17.24 6.98 22.02
C MET A 107 -16.24 5.83 22.19
N ARG A 108 -16.58 4.82 23.00
CA ARG A 108 -15.79 3.57 23.13
C ARG A 108 -15.75 2.82 21.80
N VAL A 109 -16.89 2.67 21.14
CA VAL A 109 -16.97 2.05 19.80
C VAL A 109 -16.12 2.81 18.79
N ARG A 110 -16.20 4.14 18.75
CA ARG A 110 -15.39 4.96 17.82
C ARG A 110 -13.89 4.80 18.04
N MET A 111 -13.46 4.70 19.30
CA MET A 111 -12.05 4.50 19.65
C MET A 111 -11.56 3.13 19.19
N VAL A 112 -12.31 2.06 19.48
CA VAL A 112 -12.00 0.70 19.00
C VAL A 112 -11.94 0.64 17.47
N LEU A 113 -12.91 1.25 16.78
CA LEU A 113 -12.91 1.33 15.32
C LEU A 113 -11.69 2.06 14.76
N SER A 114 -11.23 3.12 15.44
CA SER A 114 -10.01 3.85 15.06
C SER A 114 -8.78 2.95 15.16
N TYR A 115 -8.62 2.21 16.26
CA TYR A 115 -7.50 1.27 16.41
C TYR A 115 -7.56 0.11 15.43
N ALA A 116 -8.74 -0.47 15.22
CA ALA A 116 -8.96 -1.52 14.23
C ALA A 116 -8.58 -1.05 12.82
N TRP A 117 -8.92 0.20 12.47
CA TRP A 117 -8.51 0.81 11.21
C TRP A 117 -6.98 0.88 11.07
N TRP A 118 -6.27 1.38 12.08
CA TRP A 118 -4.81 1.46 12.05
C TRP A 118 -4.12 0.09 11.97
N LEU A 119 -4.69 -0.94 12.61
CA LEU A 119 -4.19 -2.32 12.52
C LEU A 119 -4.51 -2.97 11.17
N SER A 120 -5.58 -2.56 10.48
CA SER A 120 -5.94 -3.11 9.18
C SER A 120 -4.97 -2.71 8.06
N ILE A 121 -4.34 -1.53 8.15
CA ILE A 121 -3.39 -1.03 7.14
C ILE A 121 -2.20 -1.99 6.91
N PRO A 122 -1.43 -2.40 7.93
CA PRO A 122 -0.31 -3.33 7.73
C PRO A 122 -0.78 -4.70 7.23
N VAL A 123 -1.97 -5.17 7.63
CA VAL A 123 -2.55 -6.42 7.10
C VAL A 123 -2.85 -6.29 5.61
N LEU A 124 -3.48 -5.19 5.17
CA LEU A 124 -3.73 -4.92 3.76
C LEU A 124 -2.43 -4.82 2.95
N ILE A 125 -1.38 -4.21 3.50
CA ILE A 125 -0.06 -4.15 2.86
C ILE A 125 0.56 -5.55 2.77
N MET A 126 0.48 -6.34 3.84
CA MET A 126 0.99 -7.72 3.85
C MET A 126 0.26 -8.58 2.80
N CYS A 127 -1.07 -8.48 2.72
CA CYS A 127 -1.88 -9.11 1.67
C CYS A 127 -1.45 -8.63 0.28
N TRP A 128 -1.22 -7.33 0.07
CA TRP A 128 -0.75 -6.82 -1.22
C TRP A 128 0.61 -7.42 -1.60
N VAL A 129 1.54 -7.54 -0.65
CA VAL A 129 2.86 -8.15 -0.88
C VAL A 129 2.75 -9.64 -1.19
N THR A 130 1.91 -10.39 -0.47
CA THR A 130 1.74 -11.84 -0.69
C THR A 130 1.02 -12.13 -2.01
N PHE A 131 -0.07 -11.41 -2.31
CA PHE A 131 -0.86 -11.61 -3.53
C PHE A 131 -0.33 -10.79 -4.74
N ARG A 132 0.88 -10.22 -4.65
CA ARG A 132 1.46 -9.36 -5.69
C ARG A 132 1.49 -9.98 -7.08
N ARG A 133 1.81 -11.28 -7.16
CA ARG A 133 1.91 -12.00 -8.45
C ARG A 133 0.54 -12.11 -9.12
N GLN A 134 -0.50 -12.29 -8.32
CA GLN A 134 -1.87 -12.39 -8.80
C GLN A 134 -2.41 -11.01 -9.22
N LEU A 135 -2.11 -9.96 -8.46
CA LEU A 135 -2.46 -8.58 -8.80
C LEU A 135 -1.76 -8.08 -10.06
N GLN A 136 -0.54 -8.56 -10.36
CA GLN A 136 0.15 -8.22 -11.61
C GLN A 136 -0.51 -8.81 -12.86
N ARG A 137 -1.29 -9.89 -12.71
CA ARG A 137 -2.08 -10.46 -13.81
C ARG A 137 -3.29 -9.58 -14.17
N TRP A 138 -3.67 -8.65 -13.31
CA TRP A 138 -4.86 -7.83 -13.53
C TRP A 138 -4.63 -6.73 -14.58
N PRO A 139 -5.69 -6.28 -15.29
CA PRO A 139 -5.61 -5.18 -16.22
C PRO A 139 -5.01 -3.93 -15.55
N GLY A 140 -4.28 -3.13 -16.33
CA GLY A 140 -3.61 -1.93 -15.80
C GLY A 140 -4.55 -0.96 -15.10
N TRP A 141 -5.76 -0.76 -15.63
CA TRP A 141 -6.75 0.14 -15.05
C TRP A 141 -7.24 -0.32 -13.67
N VAL A 142 -7.45 -1.63 -13.46
CA VAL A 142 -7.90 -2.17 -12.16
C VAL A 142 -6.86 -1.89 -11.08
N ARG A 143 -5.58 -2.03 -11.43
CA ARG A 143 -4.47 -1.71 -10.52
C ARG A 143 -4.50 -0.23 -10.11
N TRP A 144 -4.69 0.68 -11.06
CA TRP A 144 -4.78 2.11 -10.77
C TRP A 144 -6.01 2.47 -9.92
N VAL A 145 -7.17 1.88 -10.18
CA VAL A 145 -8.38 2.08 -9.38
C VAL A 145 -8.17 1.61 -7.94
N LEU A 146 -7.60 0.42 -7.73
CA LEU A 146 -7.29 -0.09 -6.40
C LEU A 146 -6.30 0.81 -5.66
N THR A 147 -5.24 1.27 -6.34
CA THR A 147 -4.28 2.21 -5.75
C THR A 147 -4.95 3.53 -5.35
N ALA A 148 -5.81 4.09 -6.21
CA ALA A 148 -6.55 5.31 -5.90
C ALA A 148 -7.51 5.13 -4.70
N ILE A 149 -8.21 3.99 -4.61
CA ILE A 149 -9.06 3.64 -3.47
C ILE A 149 -8.24 3.56 -2.18
N LEU A 150 -7.10 2.85 -2.20
CA LEU A 150 -6.22 2.72 -1.02
C LEU A 150 -5.67 4.09 -0.55
N ILE A 151 -5.25 4.94 -1.49
CA ILE A 151 -4.81 6.31 -1.18
C ILE A 151 -5.98 7.11 -0.58
N GLY A 152 -7.16 7.08 -1.21
CA GLY A 152 -8.34 7.78 -0.73
C GLY A 152 -8.76 7.36 0.68
N LEU A 153 -8.78 6.05 0.97
CA LEU A 153 -9.07 5.52 2.30
C LEU A 153 -8.03 5.96 3.32
N THR A 154 -6.75 5.97 2.95
CA THR A 154 -5.66 6.45 3.82
C THR A 154 -5.84 7.94 4.16
N VAL A 155 -6.13 8.78 3.15
CA VAL A 155 -6.37 10.23 3.34
C VAL A 155 -7.62 10.47 4.18
N LEU A 156 -8.72 9.75 3.95
CA LEU A 156 -9.95 9.86 4.74
C LEU A 156 -9.73 9.43 6.19
N GLY A 157 -9.00 8.32 6.41
CA GLY A 157 -8.60 7.86 7.73
C GLY A 157 -7.77 8.91 8.47
N PHE A 158 -6.80 9.51 7.77
CA PHE A 158 -5.95 10.56 8.32
C PHE A 158 -6.73 11.84 8.63
N ARG A 159 -7.59 12.32 7.73
CA ARG A 159 -8.44 13.50 7.96
C ARG A 159 -9.40 13.30 9.13
N ARG A 160 -10.02 12.12 9.21
CA ARG A 160 -10.87 11.75 10.34
C ARG A 160 -10.06 11.75 11.64
N TYR A 161 -8.88 11.16 11.63
CA TYR A 161 -7.97 11.18 12.78
C TYR A 161 -7.60 12.60 13.20
N GLN A 162 -7.16 13.46 12.27
CA GLN A 162 -6.81 14.85 12.57
C GLN A 162 -7.98 15.61 13.18
N PHE A 163 -9.17 15.50 12.60
CA PHE A 163 -10.37 16.14 13.14
C PHE A 163 -10.63 15.73 14.60
N TRP A 164 -10.50 14.43 14.89
CA TRP A 164 -10.64 13.92 16.24
C TRP A 164 -9.54 14.41 17.19
N TRP A 165 -8.30 14.41 16.72
CA TRP A 165 -7.15 14.91 17.48
C TRP A 165 -7.33 16.37 17.86
N TYR A 166 -7.67 17.24 16.91
CA TYR A 166 -7.88 18.66 17.18
C TYR A 166 -9.05 18.92 18.13
N ARG A 167 -10.15 18.19 17.97
CA ARG A 167 -11.29 18.27 18.90
C ARG A 167 -10.92 17.84 20.32
N TRP A 168 -9.95 16.93 20.46
CA TRP A 168 -9.52 16.40 21.76
C TRP A 168 -8.47 17.26 22.45
N VAL A 169 -7.49 17.77 21.70
CA VAL A 169 -6.35 18.48 22.28
C VAL A 169 -6.71 19.90 22.73
N ASP A 170 -7.73 20.51 22.13
CA ASP A 170 -8.14 21.87 22.47
C ASP A 170 -9.66 22.00 22.62
N PRO A 171 -10.26 21.41 23.68
CA PRO A 171 -11.70 21.44 23.88
C PRO A 171 -12.24 22.86 24.14
N GLN A 172 -11.39 23.79 24.58
CA GLN A 172 -11.77 25.18 24.87
C GLN A 172 -11.29 26.22 23.84
N GLY A 173 -10.25 25.93 23.03
CA GLY A 173 -9.67 26.88 22.08
C GLY A 173 -10.15 26.77 20.63
N TRP A 174 -11.06 25.83 20.31
CA TRP A 174 -11.62 25.74 18.96
C TRP A 174 -12.78 26.73 18.70
N SER A 175 -13.48 27.19 19.73
CA SER A 175 -14.54 28.21 19.58
C SER A 175 -13.98 29.60 19.24
N GLY A 176 -12.88 30.02 19.89
CA GLY A 176 -12.33 31.37 19.69
C GLY A 176 -11.54 31.60 18.38
N ARG A 177 -11.25 30.54 17.60
CA ARG A 177 -10.41 30.66 16.39
C ARG A 177 -11.18 30.82 15.08
N TRP A 178 -12.49 30.53 15.06
CA TRP A 178 -13.35 30.79 13.90
C TRP A 178 -13.79 32.25 13.81
N ASP A 179 -13.85 32.98 14.93
CA ASP A 179 -14.17 34.41 14.96
C ASP A 179 -13.13 35.26 14.19
N LEU A 180 -11.89 34.79 14.11
CA LEU A 180 -10.82 35.46 13.32
C LEU A 180 -10.98 35.28 11.80
N PHE A 181 -11.76 34.30 11.32
CA PHE A 181 -12.02 34.10 9.89
C PHE A 181 -13.25 34.86 9.39
N HIS A 182 -14.10 35.37 10.28
CA HIS A 182 -15.28 36.18 9.94
C HIS A 182 -15.07 37.70 10.11
N ALA A 183 -13.87 38.12 10.54
CA ALA A 183 -13.51 39.51 10.76
C ALA A 183 -12.82 40.20 9.55
N TRP A 184 -12.84 39.56 8.36
CA TRP A 184 -12.28 40.10 7.11
C TRP A 184 -13.34 40.14 6.01
#